data_AF-A0A1U8QA93-F1
#
_entry.id   AF-A0A1U8QA93-F1
#
_cell.length_a   1.000
_cell.length_b   1.000
_cell.length_c   1.000
_cell.angle_alpha   90.00
_cell.angle_beta   90.00
_cell.angle_gamma   90.00
#
_symmetry.space_group_name_H-M   'P 1'
#
loop_
_entity.id
_entity.type
_entity.pdbx_description
1 polymer ?
#
loop_
_entity_poly.entity_id
_entity_poly.type
_entity_poly.pdbx_seq_one_letter_code
_entity_poly.pdbx_strand_id
1 'polypeptide(L)'
;MKHRCDNGLWKGKGRELSDFLFDLKKVSHLLELQSLGELKLFRADLTDEGSFDAAVSGCEVAFHVATPVHFASPDPENDMMKPAIQGRLNFARDSTIPPGTK
;
A
#
# COMPACT_ATOMS: atom_id res chain seq x y z
N MET A 1 17.24 -9.70 11.29
CA MET A 1 18.25 -8.90 10.56
C MET A 1 17.73 -7.47 10.47
N LYS A 2 18.46 -6.50 11.04
CA LYS A 2 18.08 -5.08 10.98
C LYS A 2 18.44 -4.56 9.59
N HIS A 3 17.45 -4.24 8.76
CA HIS A 3 17.69 -3.54 7.50
C HIS A 3 17.29 -2.08 7.67
N ARG A 4 18.31 -1.23 7.63
CA ARG A 4 18.24 0.22 7.75
C ARG A 4 17.81 0.82 6.40
N CYS A 5 16.87 1.75 6.45
CA CYS A 5 16.43 2.55 5.32
C CYS A 5 17.45 3.68 5.11
N ASP A 6 18.42 3.48 4.20
CA ASP A 6 19.30 4.56 3.76
C ASP A 6 18.88 4.97 2.33
N ASN A 7 18.56 6.26 2.15
CA ASN A 7 18.32 6.91 0.86
C ASN A 7 17.16 6.39 -0.01
N GLY A 8 16.09 5.87 0.60
CA GLY A 8 14.83 5.56 -0.12
C GLY A 8 14.94 4.44 -1.17
N LEU A 9 16.09 3.75 -1.27
CA LEU A 9 16.32 2.67 -2.21
C LEU A 9 16.34 1.34 -1.45
N TRP A 10 15.19 0.68 -1.37
CA TRP A 10 15.12 -0.70 -0.87
C TRP A 10 15.76 -1.65 -1.87
N LYS A 11 17.00 -2.09 -1.60
CA LYS A 11 17.59 -3.27 -2.25
C LYS A 11 17.12 -4.53 -1.54
N GLY A 12 15.83 -4.85 -1.70
CA GLY A 12 15.22 -6.13 -1.35
C GLY A 12 14.82 -6.88 -2.63
N LYS A 13 14.76 -8.21 -2.56
CA LYS A 13 14.58 -9.11 -3.70
C LYS A 13 13.30 -8.78 -4.50
N GLY A 14 13.49 -8.06 -5.62
CA GLY A 14 12.47 -7.73 -6.61
C GLY A 14 11.65 -6.48 -6.28
N ARG A 15 11.93 -5.37 -6.98
CA ARG A 15 10.95 -4.56 -7.76
C ARG A 15 11.68 -3.30 -8.27
N GLU A 16 11.87 -3.23 -9.57
CA GLU A 16 12.52 -2.09 -10.24
C GLU A 16 11.56 -0.88 -10.27
N LEU A 17 12.10 0.32 -10.51
CA LEU A 17 11.31 1.54 -10.82
C LEU A 17 10.30 1.31 -11.97
N SER A 18 10.56 0.34 -12.85
CA SER A 18 9.67 -0.11 -13.92
C SER A 18 8.35 -0.73 -13.40
N ASP A 19 8.33 -1.29 -12.19
CA ASP A 19 7.11 -1.84 -11.58
C ASP A 19 6.14 -0.75 -11.08
N PHE A 20 6.63 0.48 -10.87
CA PHE A 20 5.80 1.66 -10.61
C PHE A 20 5.20 2.26 -11.89
N LEU A 21 5.75 1.92 -13.06
CA LEU A 21 5.22 2.35 -14.37
C LEU A 21 3.95 1.57 -14.79
N PHE A 22 3.37 0.77 -13.90
CA PHE A 22 2.24 -0.11 -14.21
C PHE A 22 0.99 0.64 -14.70
N ASP A 23 0.86 1.93 -14.38
CA ASP A 23 -0.03 2.85 -15.08
C ASP A 23 0.36 4.31 -14.77
N LEU A 24 1.25 4.89 -15.58
CA LEU A 24 1.65 6.30 -15.44
C LEU A 24 0.46 7.26 -15.45
N LYS A 25 -0.65 6.92 -16.13
CA LYS A 25 -1.85 7.77 -16.14
C LYS A 25 -2.55 7.77 -14.80
N LYS A 26 -2.53 6.63 -14.08
CA LYS A 26 -3.12 6.54 -12.74
C LYS A 26 -2.28 7.23 -11.69
N VAL A 27 -0.95 7.24 -11.81
CA VAL A 27 -0.07 7.78 -10.76
C VAL A 27 0.48 9.18 -11.03
N SER A 28 0.25 9.76 -12.21
CA SER A 28 0.76 11.09 -12.61
C SER A 28 0.45 12.18 -11.58
N HIS A 29 -0.80 12.25 -11.12
CA HIS A 29 -1.22 13.23 -10.12
C HIS A 29 -0.49 13.07 -8.78
N LEU A 30 -0.07 11.86 -8.41
CA LEU A 30 0.72 11.62 -7.20
C LEU A 30 2.18 12.04 -7.38
N LEU A 31 2.74 11.86 -8.58
CA LEU A 31 4.09 12.31 -8.91
C LEU A 31 4.19 13.85 -8.86
N GLU A 32 3.15 14.55 -9.33
CA GLU A 32 3.07 16.00 -9.23
C GLU A 32 3.06 16.50 -7.77
N LEU A 33 2.41 15.76 -6.86
CA LEU A 33 2.37 16.07 -5.43
C LEU A 33 3.73 15.91 -4.72
N GLN A 34 4.68 15.17 -5.29
CA GLN A 34 6.04 15.07 -4.72
C GLN A 34 6.77 16.42 -4.69
N SER A 35 6.30 17.40 -5.47
CA SER A 35 6.83 18.78 -5.41
C SER A 35 6.47 19.52 -4.12
N LEU A 36 5.45 19.06 -3.39
CA LEU A 36 4.93 19.71 -2.17
C LEU A 36 5.56 19.18 -0.88
N GLY A 37 6.31 18.08 -0.93
CA GLY A 37 6.93 17.47 0.24
C GLY A 37 7.42 16.04 0.00
N GLU A 38 7.90 15.38 1.06
CA GLU A 38 8.33 13.99 0.97
C GLU A 38 7.16 13.04 0.74
N LEU A 39 7.13 12.43 -0.44
CA LEU A 39 6.13 11.42 -0.80
C LEU A 39 6.82 10.21 -1.42
N LYS A 40 6.66 9.05 -0.75
CA LYS A 40 7.13 7.74 -1.23
C LYS A 40 5.93 6.93 -1.69
N LEU A 41 6.00 6.43 -2.91
CA LEU A 41 4.95 5.58 -3.47
C LEU A 41 5.30 4.11 -3.21
N PHE A 42 4.27 3.32 -2.92
CA PHE A 42 4.37 1.86 -2.77
C PHE A 42 3.25 1.22 -3.58
N ARG A 43 3.55 0.08 -4.21
CA ARG A 43 2.52 -0.75 -4.83
C ARG A 43 1.90 -1.66 -3.75
N ALA A 44 0.59 -1.57 -3.61
CA ALA A 44 -0.21 -2.42 -2.72
C ALA A 44 -1.57 -2.70 -3.36
N ASP A 45 -2.19 -3.82 -2.98
CA ASP A 45 -3.54 -4.22 -3.42
C ASP A 45 -4.32 -4.70 -2.20
N LEU A 46 -5.57 -4.24 -2.05
CA LEU A 46 -6.43 -4.62 -0.93
C LEU A 46 -6.59 -6.14 -0.78
N THR A 47 -6.61 -6.85 -1.91
CA THR A 47 -6.84 -8.29 -1.95
C THR A 47 -5.57 -9.12 -1.81
N ASP A 48 -4.40 -8.48 -1.87
CA ASP A 48 -3.09 -9.12 -1.73
C ASP A 48 -2.55 -8.98 -0.30
N GLU A 49 -2.40 -10.12 0.38
CA GLU A 49 -1.94 -10.19 1.77
C GLU A 49 -0.46 -9.81 1.89
N GLY A 50 -0.09 -9.00 2.89
CA GLY A 50 1.28 -8.51 3.06
C GLY A 50 1.69 -7.41 2.09
N SER A 51 0.78 -6.99 1.19
CA SER A 51 1.10 -5.96 0.19
C SER A 51 1.29 -4.57 0.80
N PHE A 52 0.83 -4.35 2.04
CA PHE A 52 1.02 -3.09 2.77
C PHE A 52 2.25 -3.08 3.68
N ASP A 53 2.88 -4.23 3.96
CA ASP A 53 4.01 -4.36 4.91
C ASP A 53 5.09 -3.31 4.69
N ALA A 54 5.52 -3.14 3.44
CA ALA A 54 6.57 -2.18 3.09
C ALA A 54 6.13 -0.71 3.29
N ALA A 55 4.84 -0.42 3.06
CA ALA A 55 4.30 0.93 3.17
C ALA A 55 4.06 1.34 4.63
N VAL A 56 3.71 0.39 5.50
CA VAL A 56 3.44 0.65 6.93
C VAL A 56 4.67 0.48 7.82
N SER A 57 5.74 -0.14 7.31
CA SER A 57 6.98 -0.38 8.07
C SER A 57 7.60 0.94 8.55
N GLY A 58 7.68 1.10 9.87
CA GLY A 58 8.25 2.29 10.51
C GLY A 58 7.30 3.49 10.59
N CYS A 59 6.04 3.35 10.15
CA CYS A 59 5.01 4.36 10.38
C CYS A 59 4.54 4.33 11.83
N GLU A 60 4.42 5.50 12.47
CA GLU A 60 3.76 5.65 13.77
C GLU A 60 2.23 5.60 13.64
N VAL A 61 1.72 6.16 12.54
CA VAL A 61 0.30 6.22 12.21
C VAL A 61 0.11 5.84 10.75
N ALA A 62 -0.89 5.00 10.48
CA ALA A 62 -1.29 4.63 9.12
C ALA A 62 -2.80 4.87 8.94
N PHE A 63 -3.17 5.51 7.84
CA PHE A 63 -4.57 5.78 7.49
C PHE A 63 -5.01 4.86 6.37
N HIS A 64 -6.00 4.01 6.64
CA HIS A 64 -6.63 3.18 5.62
C HIS A 64 -7.77 3.93 4.94
N VAL A 65 -7.53 4.43 3.73
CA VAL A 65 -8.52 5.17 2.93
C VAL A 65 -9.03 4.34 1.73
N ALA A 66 -8.28 3.31 1.34
CA ALA A 66 -8.59 2.50 0.17
C ALA A 66 -9.87 1.67 0.38
N THR A 67 -10.75 1.69 -0.63
CA THR A 67 -11.98 0.90 -0.65
C THR A 67 -12.33 0.55 -2.09
N PRO A 68 -12.85 -0.65 -2.39
CA PRO A 68 -13.39 -0.97 -3.71
C PRO A 68 -14.60 -0.05 -4.00
N VAL A 69 -14.63 0.53 -5.20
CA VAL A 69 -15.72 1.42 -5.64
C VAL A 69 -16.24 0.96 -6.99
N HIS A 70 -17.48 0.45 -7.02
CA HIS A 70 -18.17 0.11 -8.27
C HIS A 70 -19.67 0.42 -8.17
N PHE A 71 -20.04 1.67 -8.48
CA PHE A 71 -21.39 2.22 -8.21
C PHE A 71 -22.56 1.49 -8.87
N ALA A 72 -22.33 0.76 -9.95
CA ALA A 72 -23.37 0.05 -10.71
C ALA A 72 -23.14 -1.47 -10.73
N SER A 73 -22.57 -2.03 -9.66
CA SER A 73 -22.33 -3.47 -9.58
C SER A 73 -23.66 -4.25 -9.57
N PRO A 74 -23.81 -5.29 -10.43
CA PRO A 74 -24.92 -6.22 -10.34
C PRO A 74 -24.78 -7.21 -9.16
N ASP A 75 -23.60 -7.31 -8.55
CA ASP A 75 -23.27 -8.18 -7.41
C ASP A 75 -22.37 -7.43 -6.40
N PRO A 76 -22.93 -6.44 -5.67
CA PRO A 76 -22.15 -5.57 -4.78
C PRO A 76 -21.51 -6.33 -3.60
N GLU A 77 -22.05 -7.51 -3.27
CA GLU A 77 -21.49 -8.38 -2.24
C GLU A 77 -20.09 -8.87 -2.62
N ASN A 78 -19.93 -9.36 -3.85
CA ASN A 78 -18.66 -9.89 -4.33
C ASN A 78 -17.73 -8.81 -4.88
N ASP A 79 -18.28 -7.75 -5.47
CA ASP A 79 -17.49 -6.69 -6.09
C ASP A 79 -17.01 -5.61 -5.10
N MET A 80 -17.71 -5.43 -3.98
CA MET A 80 -17.42 -4.34 -3.03
C MET A 80 -17.36 -4.79 -1.58
N MET A 81 -18.38 -5.46 -1.04
CA MET A 81 -18.45 -5.75 0.40
C MET A 81 -17.37 -6.75 0.85
N LYS A 82 -17.27 -7.91 0.20
CA LYS A 82 -16.24 -8.90 0.53
C LYS A 82 -14.82 -8.35 0.34
N PRO A 83 -14.47 -7.69 -0.78
CA PRO A 83 -13.14 -7.09 -0.94
C PRO A 83 -12.84 -5.98 0.07
N ALA A 84 -13.84 -5.16 0.46
CA ALA A 84 -13.65 -4.13 1.48
C ALA A 84 -13.36 -4.75 2.87
N ILE A 85 -14.07 -5.81 3.24
CA ILE A 85 -13.84 -6.53 4.49
C ILE A 85 -12.45 -7.18 4.47
N GLN A 86 -12.12 -7.91 3.39
CA GLN A 86 -10.82 -8.57 3.24
C GLN A 86 -9.68 -7.55 3.26
N GLY A 87 -9.81 -6.45 2.53
CA GLY A 87 -8.79 -5.39 2.46
C GLY A 87 -8.52 -4.73 3.81
N ARG A 88 -9.57 -4.47 4.59
CA ARG A 88 -9.43 -3.96 5.96
C ARG A 88 -8.70 -4.97 6.86
N LEU A 89 -9.00 -6.27 6.74
CA LEU A 89 -8.33 -7.32 7.53
C LEU A 89 -6.85 -7.47 7.13
N ASN A 90 -6.54 -7.45 5.84
CA ASN A 90 -5.17 -7.49 5.34
C ASN A 90 -4.37 -6.29 5.88
N PHE A 91 -4.90 -5.08 5.72
CA PHE A 91 -4.26 -3.88 6.24
C PHE A 91 -4.01 -3.93 7.76
N ALA A 92 -5.00 -4.41 8.53
CA ALA A 92 -4.87 -4.52 9.98
C ALA A 92 -3.77 -5.50 10.40
N ARG A 93 -3.60 -6.60 9.66
CA ARG A 93 -2.54 -7.59 9.92
C ARG A 93 -1.17 -7.03 9.59
N ASP A 94 -1.01 -6.42 8.42
CA ASP A 94 0.25 -5.82 7.98
C ASP A 94 0.68 -4.66 8.91
N SER A 95 -0.30 -3.95 9.48
CA SER A 95 -0.07 -2.85 10.43
C SER A 95 0.21 -3.32 11.87
N THR A 96 0.07 -4.61 12.18
CA THR A 96 0.38 -5.09 13.54
C THR A 96 1.89 -5.12 13.77
N ILE A 97 2.34 -4.32 14.73
CA ILE A 97 3.74 -4.35 15.18
C ILE A 97 3.97 -5.71 15.88
N PRO A 98 4.94 -6.54 15.45
CA PRO A 98 5.26 -7.75 16.18
C PRO A 98 5.68 -7.40 17.61
N PRO A 99 5.20 -8.14 18.64
CA PRO A 99 5.54 -7.85 20.02
C PRO A 99 7.07 -7.96 20.22
N GLY A 100 7.74 -6.84 20.55
CA GLY A 100 9.16 -6.83 20.94
C GLY A 100 10.06 -5.73 20.34
N THR A 101 9.56 -4.76 19.58
CA THR A 101 10.39 -3.72 18.92
C THR A 101 10.25 -2.31 19.52
N LYS A 102 10.18 -2.17 20.85
CA LYS A 102 10.46 -0.89 21.52
C LYS A 102 11.91 -0.86 22.03
#